data_AF-A0A5K0VWV5-F1
#
_entry.id   AF-A0A5K0VWV5-F1
#
_cell.length_a   1.000
_cell.length_b   1.000
_cell.length_c   1.000
_cell.angle_alpha   90.00
_cell.angle_beta   90.00
_cell.angle_gamma   90.00
#
_symmetry.space_group_name_H-M   'P 1'
#
loop_
_entity.id
_entity.type
_entity.pdbx_description
1 polymer ?
#
loop_
_entity_poly.entity_id
_entity_poly.type
_entity_poly.pdbx_seq_one_letter_code
_entity_poly.pdbx_strand_id
1 'polypeptide(L)' 'LYLEFLDKFERKFVTQGAYDTRDIFQSLDLAWTLLRIFPRELLHRIPAKTLDQYYSRDSAH' A
#
# COMPACT_ATOMS: atom_id res chain seq x y z
N LEU A 1 -8.43 -7.01 10.40
CA LEU A 1 -8.17 -6.63 8.99
C LEU A 1 -8.34 -5.13 8.77
N TYR A 2 -9.55 -4.56 8.81
CA TYR A 2 -9.75 -3.12 8.58
C TYR A 2 -9.13 -2.20 9.65
N LEU A 3 -9.27 -2.55 10.94
CA LEU A 3 -8.66 -1.77 12.04
C LEU A 3 -7.13 -1.77 11.98
N GLU A 4 -6.53 -2.91 11.64
CA GLU A 4 -5.08 -3.03 11.48
C GLU A 4 -4.58 -2.25 10.26
N PHE A 5 -5.35 -2.25 9.16
CA PHE A 5 -5.08 -1.41 8.01
C PHE A 5 -5.13 0.08 8.39
N LEU A 6 -6.14 0.51 9.15
CA LEU A 6 -6.31 1.90 9.55
C LEU A 6 -5.12 2.37 10.40
N ASP A 7 -4.73 1.60 11.43
CA ASP A 7 -3.59 1.93 12.29
C ASP A 7 -2.27 1.98 11.49
N LYS A 8 -2.05 1.02 10.58
CA LYS A 8 -0.88 1.03 9.69
C LYS A 8 -0.91 2.17 8.68
N PHE A 9 -2.08 2.56 8.17
CA PHE A 9 -2.24 3.68 7.24
C PHE A 9 -1.93 5.00 7.94
N GLU A 10 -2.48 5.24 9.13
CA GLU A 10 -2.19 6.46 9.89
C GLU A 10 -0.70 6.56 10.23
N ARG A 11 -0.09 5.48 10.73
CA ARG A 11 1.31 5.47 11.19
C ARG A 11 2.37 5.33 10.11
N LYS A 12 2.04 4.83 8.92
CA LYS A 12 3.04 4.61 7.86
C LYS A 12 2.79 5.45 6.61
N PHE A 13 1.54 5.79 6.32
CA PHE A 13 1.19 6.54 5.12
C PHE A 13 0.93 8.01 5.42
N VAL A 14 0.21 8.32 6.50
CA VAL A 14 -0.17 9.70 6.86
C VAL A 14 0.94 10.41 7.63
N THR A 15 1.53 9.73 8.62
CA THR A 15 2.65 10.31 9.37
C THR A 15 3.91 10.29 8.51
N GLN A 16 4.27 11.46 7.99
CA GLN A 16 5.54 11.72 7.34
C GLN A 16 6.35 12.65 8.24
N GLY A 17 7.63 12.34 8.46
CA GLY A 17 8.50 13.18 9.28
C GLY A 17 8.70 14.56 8.66
N ALA A 18 8.90 15.60 9.49
CA ALA A 18 9.09 16.97 9.02
C ALA A 18 10.28 17.17 8.05
N TYR A 19 11.20 16.21 8.01
CA TYR A 19 12.39 16.21 7.15
C TYR A 19 12.37 15.07 6.12
N ASP A 20 11.27 14.35 6.02
CA ASP A 20 11.18 13.15 5.19
C ASP A 20 10.77 13.58 3.77
N THR A 21 11.71 13.54 2.84
CA THR A 21 11.44 13.83 1.42
C THR A 21 10.97 12.56 0.73
N ARG A 22 9.73 12.17 1.02
CA ARG A 22 9.11 10.99 0.41
C ARG A 22 8.78 11.26 -1.05
N ASP A 23 9.36 10.47 -1.95
CA ASP A 23 9.06 10.55 -3.37
C ASP A 23 7.67 9.97 -3.69
N ILE A 24 7.07 10.37 -4.82
CA ILE A 24 5.79 9.83 -5.27
C ILE A 24 5.84 8.31 -5.47
N PHE A 25 6.98 7.77 -5.94
CA PHE A 25 7.15 6.33 -6.12
C PHE A 25 7.24 5.58 -4.80
N GLN A 26 7.95 6.13 -3.80
CA GLN A 26 7.99 5.57 -2.45
C GLN A 26 6.59 5.60 -1.80
N SER A 27 5.84 6.65 -2.08
CA SER A 27 4.46 6.79 -1.61
C SER A 27 3.54 5.71 -2.17
N LEU A 28 3.67 5.41 -3.46
CA LEU A 28 2.91 4.36 -4.12
C LEU A 28 3.31 2.98 -3.60
N ASP A 29 4.59 2.74 -3.35
CA ASP A 29 5.07 1.45 -2.82
C ASP A 29 4.54 1.18 -1.40
N LEU A 30 4.51 2.20 -0.53
CA LEU A 30 3.87 2.14 0.78
C LEU A 30 2.37 1.87 0.69
N ALA A 31 1.68 2.53 -0.25
CA ALA A 31 0.25 2.28 -0.48
C ALA A 31 -0.01 0.83 -0.91
N TRP A 32 0.78 0.29 -1.85
CA TRP A 32 0.66 -1.10 -2.30
C TRP A 32 0.94 -2.09 -1.17
N THR A 33 1.93 -1.82 -0.32
CA THR A 33 2.22 -2.62 0.87
C THR A 33 1.01 -2.69 1.81
N LEU A 34 0.30 -1.58 2.02
CA LEU A 34 -0.93 -1.55 2.83
C LEU A 34 -2.10 -2.26 2.15
N LEU A 35 -2.25 -2.12 0.83
CA LEU A 35 -3.30 -2.77 0.06
C LEU A 35 -3.18 -4.31 0.04
N ARG A 36 -1.96 -4.85 0.16
CA ARG A 36 -1.70 -6.30 0.26
C ARG A 36 -2.22 -6.95 1.54
N ILE A 37 -2.53 -6.17 2.57
CA ILE A 37 -3.21 -6.68 3.78
C ILE A 37 -4.60 -7.22 3.42
N PHE A 38 -5.20 -6.69 2.36
CA PHE A 38 -6.46 -7.20 1.83
C PHE A 38 -6.23 -8.26 0.74
N PRO A 39 -7.06 -9.32 0.70
CA PRO A 39 -7.09 -10.23 -0.42
C PRO A 39 -7.42 -9.50 -1.72
N ARG A 40 -6.81 -9.96 -2.81
CA ARG A 40 -7.02 -9.45 -4.18
C ARG A 40 -8.50 -9.30 -4.55
N GLU A 41 -9.34 -10.20 -4.06
CA GLU A 41 -10.78 -10.20 -4.32
C GLU A 41 -11.50 -8.96 -3.75
N LEU A 42 -10.97 -8.34 -2.69
CA LEU A 42 -11.53 -7.11 -2.08
C LEU A 42 -11.09 -5.82 -2.76
N LEU A 43 -10.15 -5.87 -3.71
CA LEU A 43 -9.61 -4.71 -4.41
C LEU A 43 -10.39 -4.41 -5.70
N HIS A 44 -11.72 -4.35 -5.62
CA HIS A 44 -12.61 -4.18 -6.78
C HIS A 44 -12.48 -2.82 -7.48
N ARG A 45 -11.92 -1.82 -6.79
CA ARG A 45 -11.77 -0.45 -7.31
C ARG A 45 -10.55 -0.27 -8.21
N ILE A 46 -9.65 -1.25 -8.26
CA ILE A 46 -8.40 -1.17 -9.03
C ILE A 46 -8.56 -2.03 -10.29
N PRO A 47 -8.21 -1.53 -11.48
CA PRO A 47 -8.23 -2.32 -12.70
C PRO A 47 -7.38 -3.59 -12.57
N ALA A 48 -7.88 -4.73 -13.05
CA ALA A 48 -7.18 -6.01 -12.97
C ALA A 48 -5.76 -5.95 -13.55
N LYS A 49 -5.56 -5.24 -14.67
CA LYS A 49 -4.23 -5.04 -15.30
C LYS A 49 -3.21 -4.41 -14.35
N THR A 50 -3.62 -3.35 -13.64
CA THR A 50 -2.75 -2.66 -12.67
C THR A 50 -2.56 -3.53 -11.43
N LEU A 51 -3.63 -4.18 -10.98
CA LEU A 51 -3.57 -5.05 -9.82
C LEU A 51 -2.60 -6.23 -10.06
N ASP A 52 -2.66 -6.92 -11.19
CA ASP A 52 -1.73 -7.99 -11.54
C ASP A 52 -0.26 -7.53 -11.53
N GLN A 53 -0.01 -6.31 -11.99
CA GLN A 53 1.35 -5.76 -12.13
C GLN A 53 1.99 -5.36 -10.79
N TYR A 54 1.19 -4.90 -9.82
CA TYR A 54 1.71 -4.32 -8.56
C TYR A 54 1.35 -5.13 -7.29
N TYR A 55 0.30 -5.96 -7.35
CA TYR A 55 -0.10 -6.84 -6.25
C TYR A 55 0.84 -8.05 -6.12
N SER A 56 1.24 -8.64 -7.25
CA SER A 56 2.10 -9.84 -7.33
C SER A 56 3.59 -9.56 -7.10
N ARG A 57 3.97 -8.34 -6.69
CA ARG A 57 5.35 -8.05 -6.28
C ARG A 57 5.58 -8.74 -4.93
N ASP A 58 5.94 -10.01 -5.02
CA ASP A 58 6.45 -10.83 -3.92
C ASP A 58 7.50 -10.00 -3.17
N SER A 59 7.17 -9.60 -1.94
CA SER A 59 8.16 -9.09 -1.01
C SER A 59 9.00 -10.29 -0.54
N ALA A 60 9.70 -10.96 -1.46
CA ALA A 60 10.84 -11.81 -1.17
C ALA A 60 12.10 -10.95 -1.20
N HIS A 61 12.21 -10.09 -0.19
CA HIS A 61 13.51 -9.68 0.32
C HIS A 61 13.39 -9.45 1.83
#